data_AF-A0A955D879-F1
#
_entry.id   AF-A0A955D879-F1
#
_cell.length_a   1.000
_cell.length_b   1.000
_cell.length_c   1.000
_cell.angle_alpha   90.00
_cell.angle_beta   90.00
_cell.angle_gamma   90.00
#
_symmetry.space_group_name_H-M   'P 1'
#
loop_
_entity.id
_entity.type
_entity.pdbx_description
1 polymer ?
#
loop_
_entity_poly.entity_id
_entity_poly.type
_entity_poly.pdbx_seq_one_letter_code
_entity_poly.pdbx_strand_id
1 'polypeptide(L)'
;MRSFSNRRRLSLLAGLAAGLLTAPPVLAQAFESVWGNPAVTEDFSYRSIEALAGATPTSRRFVVAGSMYVPGSAGYSDLSYWDGSGRQVWASRKTYSLAGAGSVLDFHSVHEMANGDLLVGGYAKASGSSTTSFVMRVSPAGLPIWNTGIAWSVPGDASVEAIELSIPSQQVTSIDTVSLGNGPVTRVSHYNAATGNIVDSFALRAADGSNIVLNDIEQSPLTGEIYGAGYIYQPQQIGRTACIVRVNPSLPAGGQFTGLWTYADVFGTETTFTAVDVETFGGVTRIYAGGTSVSLGFPSSTTEARLVAITNTSTMAPTWDIVYPVNLVPARGGVRWANSTTCAGGATAPVIYLAGKDSAENRARVLVADGSGAPSFLSGATFGGGTPPYTTFAGMALDPLASYRPVMVGSHRLNAAAASEYQAYVVRTACDWTTPCSTPFTAGARDLVTAFAPGTPVSVPVQISSGGVGTVPAIIQYPVAVGIPTISVSRATACAHCGPDLTGSAIPGTPGYGVPDGVVSNDDFFFYLAQFAAGNQGVADLTTTAIPGQPGYGEPNGVINNEDFFYYLTIFSAGC
;
A
#
# COMPACT_ATOMS: atom_id res chain seq x y z
N MET A 1 3.18 -9.66 61.81
CA MET A 1 3.27 -10.84 62.69
C MET A 1 2.27 -11.89 62.21
N ARG A 2 2.74 -13.14 62.13
CA ARG A 2 2.03 -14.43 61.99
C ARG A 2 1.39 -14.81 60.63
N SER A 3 2.14 -15.70 59.97
CA SER A 3 1.74 -16.78 59.07
C SER A 3 0.69 -17.71 59.67
N PHE A 4 -0.22 -18.23 58.84
CA PHE A 4 -0.56 -19.67 58.78
C PHE A 4 -1.17 -20.04 57.42
N SER A 5 -0.68 -21.14 56.86
CA SER A 5 -1.18 -21.83 55.67
C SER A 5 -2.45 -22.66 55.96
N ASN A 6 -3.31 -22.90 54.97
CA ASN A 6 -3.65 -24.28 54.58
C ASN A 6 -4.42 -24.43 53.26
N ARG A 7 -4.14 -25.57 52.63
CA ARG A 7 -4.49 -26.07 51.28
C ARG A 7 -5.96 -26.50 51.15
N ARG A 8 -6.48 -26.52 49.92
CA ARG A 8 -7.15 -27.71 49.34
C ARG A 8 -6.81 -27.87 47.85
N ARG A 9 -6.51 -29.12 47.50
CA ARG A 9 -6.23 -29.67 46.16
C ARG A 9 -7.56 -29.92 45.42
N LEU A 10 -7.54 -29.84 44.10
CA LEU A 10 -8.23 -30.83 43.27
C LEU A 10 -7.43 -31.04 41.98
N SER A 11 -6.96 -32.26 41.80
CA SER A 11 -6.43 -32.79 40.55
C SER A 11 -7.18 -34.07 40.26
N LEU A 12 -7.70 -34.24 39.05
CA LEU A 12 -7.89 -35.55 38.44
C LEU A 12 -7.69 -35.46 36.92
N LEU A 13 -6.99 -36.48 36.44
CA LEU A 13 -6.44 -36.71 35.11
C LEU A 13 -7.27 -37.76 34.36
N ALA A 14 -6.96 -37.88 33.05
CA ALA A 14 -7.10 -39.01 32.12
C ALA A 14 -8.34 -39.00 31.19
N GLY A 15 -8.21 -39.23 29.86
CA GLY A 15 -7.01 -39.57 29.09
C GLY A 15 -7.28 -39.81 27.59
N LEU A 16 -6.17 -39.85 26.83
CA LEU A 16 -5.84 -40.62 25.60
C LEU A 16 -6.81 -40.68 24.40
N ALA A 17 -6.35 -40.17 23.23
CA ALA A 17 -5.90 -40.99 22.09
C ALA A 17 -5.46 -40.12 20.88
N ALA A 18 -4.54 -40.68 20.08
CA ALA A 18 -3.75 -40.05 19.02
C ALA A 18 -4.44 -39.94 17.65
N GLY A 19 -3.90 -39.08 16.75
CA GLY A 19 -4.19 -39.15 15.31
C GLY A 19 -3.73 -37.95 14.46
N LEU A 20 -2.60 -38.11 13.77
CA LEU A 20 -2.23 -37.63 12.42
C LEU A 20 -2.61 -36.23 11.89
N LEU A 21 -1.55 -35.50 11.51
CA LEU A 21 -1.34 -34.67 10.30
C LEU A 21 -2.58 -34.25 9.48
N THR A 22 -2.86 -32.94 9.43
CA THR A 22 -2.56 -32.02 8.32
C THR A 22 -3.19 -30.67 8.64
N ALA A 23 -2.39 -29.60 8.67
CA ALA A 23 -2.90 -28.24 8.81
C ALA A 23 -3.62 -27.83 7.51
N PRO A 24 -4.82 -27.24 7.57
CA PRO A 24 -5.44 -26.64 6.39
C PRO A 24 -4.67 -25.37 5.98
N PRO A 25 -4.48 -25.08 4.69
CA PRO A 25 -3.93 -23.81 4.27
C PRO A 25 -4.94 -22.68 4.53
N VAL A 26 -4.48 -21.69 5.29
CA VAL A 26 -5.14 -20.39 5.46
C VAL A 26 -4.86 -19.59 4.18
N LEU A 27 -5.86 -19.42 3.31
CA LEU A 27 -5.76 -18.45 2.21
C LEU A 27 -6.35 -17.12 2.67
N ALA A 28 -5.48 -16.11 2.70
CA ALA A 28 -5.77 -14.76 3.15
C ALA A 28 -6.63 -14.04 2.10
N GLN A 29 -7.86 -13.73 2.49
CA GLN A 29 -8.62 -12.60 1.95
C GLN A 29 -7.79 -11.32 2.19
N ALA A 30 -7.96 -10.27 1.37
CA ALA A 30 -7.53 -8.94 1.79
C ALA A 30 -8.31 -8.64 3.08
N PHE A 31 -7.66 -8.76 4.23
CA PHE A 31 -8.31 -8.52 5.51
C PHE A 31 -8.44 -7.02 5.66
N GLU A 32 -9.66 -6.54 5.56
CA GLU A 32 -10.05 -5.24 6.08
C GLU A 32 -10.27 -5.42 7.58
N SER A 33 -9.30 -5.02 8.41
CA SER A 33 -9.55 -4.96 9.85
C SER A 33 -10.42 -3.73 10.12
N VAL A 34 -11.72 -3.91 10.04
CA VAL A 34 -12.69 -2.88 10.37
C VAL A 34 -12.63 -2.58 11.87
N TRP A 35 -12.32 -1.34 12.24
CA TRP A 35 -12.30 -0.89 13.63
C TRP A 35 -13.63 -0.28 14.06
N GLY A 36 -14.18 -0.80 15.16
CA GLY A 36 -15.35 -0.29 15.85
C GLY A 36 -15.96 -1.36 16.76
N ASN A 37 -16.15 -1.07 18.04
CA ASN A 37 -17.14 -1.80 18.81
C ASN A 37 -18.50 -1.46 18.18
N PRO A 38 -19.32 -2.41 17.72
CA PRO A 38 -20.63 -2.07 17.15
C PRO A 38 -21.54 -1.31 18.14
N ALA A 39 -21.19 -1.28 19.43
CA ALA A 39 -21.90 -0.52 20.45
C ALA A 39 -21.37 0.91 20.70
N VAL A 40 -20.20 1.30 20.18
CA VAL A 40 -19.65 2.67 20.31
C VAL A 40 -18.98 3.03 18.99
N THR A 41 -19.71 3.74 18.13
CA THR A 41 -19.23 4.32 16.87
C THR A 41 -18.28 5.47 17.16
N GLU A 42 -17.01 5.16 17.39
CA GLU A 42 -15.95 6.17 17.51
C GLU A 42 -15.34 6.39 16.12
N ASP A 43 -15.48 7.61 15.60
CA ASP A 43 -14.93 8.04 14.31
C ASP A 43 -13.40 8.05 14.36
N PHE A 44 -12.75 7.12 13.67
CA PHE A 44 -11.29 7.06 13.62
C PHE A 44 -10.76 7.22 12.19
N SER A 45 -9.67 7.95 12.03
CA SER A 45 -8.95 8.09 10.77
C SER A 45 -7.44 7.91 10.99
N TYR A 46 -6.90 6.79 10.50
CA TYR A 46 -5.45 6.61 10.40
C TYR A 46 -4.91 7.45 9.25
N ARG A 47 -3.82 8.16 9.50
CA ARG A 47 -3.22 9.09 8.53
C ARG A 47 -1.83 8.70 8.09
N SER A 48 -1.08 8.03 8.95
CA SER A 48 0.28 7.61 8.64
C SER A 48 0.54 6.18 9.05
N ILE A 49 1.42 5.55 8.30
CA ILE A 49 1.94 4.21 8.55
C ILE A 49 3.44 4.23 8.27
N GLU A 50 4.19 3.55 9.10
CA GLU A 50 5.61 3.31 8.89
C GLU A 50 5.91 1.82 9.10
N ALA A 51 6.77 1.28 8.24
CA ALA A 51 7.31 -0.07 8.39
C ALA A 51 8.48 -0.06 9.37
N LEU A 52 8.53 -1.04 10.27
CA LEU A 52 9.54 -1.11 11.30
C LEU A 52 10.76 -1.91 10.82
N ALA A 53 11.96 -1.34 10.96
CA ALA A 53 13.20 -1.81 10.33
C ALA A 53 13.96 -2.90 11.11
N GLY A 54 13.52 -3.29 12.32
CA GLY A 54 13.86 -4.62 12.87
C GLY A 54 14.65 -4.72 14.16
N ALA A 55 14.14 -4.16 15.27
CA ALA A 55 14.53 -4.60 16.62
C ALA A 55 13.34 -4.92 17.55
N THR A 56 12.12 -4.73 17.07
CA THR A 56 10.91 -4.98 17.85
C THR A 56 10.54 -6.47 17.84
N PRO A 57 9.80 -6.97 18.85
CA PRO A 57 9.38 -8.37 18.91
C PRO A 57 8.76 -8.79 17.57
N THR A 58 8.98 -10.04 17.15
CA THR A 58 8.59 -10.61 15.84
C THR A 58 7.13 -10.41 15.41
N SER A 59 6.28 -9.90 16.30
CA SER A 59 4.88 -9.54 16.06
C SER A 59 4.64 -8.07 15.70
N ARG A 60 5.61 -7.15 15.75
CA ARG A 60 5.41 -5.75 15.37
C ARG A 60 6.10 -5.49 14.03
N ARG A 61 5.33 -5.10 13.02
CA ARG A 61 5.82 -4.81 11.67
C ARG A 61 5.53 -3.41 11.21
N PHE A 62 4.43 -2.84 11.68
CA PHE A 62 4.04 -1.48 11.32
C PHE A 62 3.69 -0.69 12.58
N VAL A 63 3.90 0.61 12.50
CA VAL A 63 3.29 1.57 13.41
C VAL A 63 2.32 2.43 12.61
N VAL A 64 1.12 2.62 13.17
CA VAL A 64 0.07 3.41 12.54
C VAL A 64 -0.34 4.51 13.50
N ALA A 65 -0.46 5.73 12.97
CA ALA A 65 -0.83 6.91 13.73
C ALA A 65 -2.07 7.59 13.10
N GLY A 66 -2.95 8.12 13.94
CA GLY A 66 -4.15 8.80 13.48
C GLY A 66 -4.90 9.52 14.59
N SER A 67 -6.07 10.06 14.26
CA SER A 67 -6.94 10.75 15.23
C SER A 67 -8.37 10.25 15.20
N MET A 68 -8.98 10.37 16.38
CA MET A 68 -10.40 10.23 16.59
C MET A 68 -11.03 11.61 16.44
N TYR A 69 -11.87 11.78 15.41
CA TYR A 69 -12.62 13.01 15.23
C TYR A 69 -14.00 12.85 15.85
N VAL A 70 -14.17 13.25 17.10
CA VAL A 70 -15.50 13.41 17.69
C VAL A 70 -15.80 14.90 17.86
N PRO A 71 -16.75 15.45 17.08
CA PRO A 71 -17.18 16.83 17.24
C PRO A 71 -17.57 17.13 18.70
N GLY A 72 -16.90 18.11 19.31
CA GLY A 72 -17.24 18.61 20.64
C GLY A 72 -16.60 17.88 21.83
N SER A 73 -15.85 16.79 21.63
CA SER A 73 -15.02 16.18 22.68
C SER A 73 -13.53 16.49 22.47
N ALA A 74 -12.71 16.28 23.50
CA ALA A 74 -11.27 16.23 23.28
C ALA A 74 -10.97 15.07 22.30
N GLY A 75 -10.32 15.37 21.19
CA GLY A 75 -9.92 14.37 20.21
C GLY A 75 -8.76 13.56 20.75
N TYR A 76 -8.89 12.24 20.75
CA TYR A 76 -7.78 11.33 21.06
C TYR A 76 -6.99 11.06 19.79
N SER A 77 -5.66 11.09 19.86
CA SER A 77 -4.83 10.50 18.81
C SER A 77 -4.42 9.10 19.22
N ASP A 78 -4.37 8.17 18.27
CA ASP A 78 -3.93 6.79 18.50
C ASP A 78 -2.57 6.57 17.85
N LEU A 79 -1.70 5.90 18.60
CA LEU A 79 -0.46 5.33 18.11
C LEU A 79 -0.48 3.85 18.46
N SER A 80 -0.42 3.00 17.44
CA SER A 80 -0.54 1.56 17.66
C SER A 80 0.37 0.77 16.75
N TYR A 81 0.86 -0.36 17.27
CA TYR A 81 1.65 -1.30 16.48
C TYR A 81 0.76 -2.37 15.88
N TRP A 82 1.14 -2.80 14.68
CA TRP A 82 0.44 -3.79 13.89
C TRP A 82 1.40 -4.89 13.46
N ASP A 83 0.90 -6.11 13.38
CA ASP A 83 1.69 -7.25 12.90
C ASP A 83 1.65 -7.36 11.37
N GLY A 84 2.41 -8.31 10.81
CA GLY A 84 2.46 -8.56 9.36
C GLY A 84 1.18 -9.12 8.76
N SER A 85 0.23 -9.52 9.59
CA SER A 85 -1.11 -9.92 9.16
C SER A 85 -2.09 -8.74 9.08
N GLY A 86 -1.65 -7.53 9.44
CA GLY A 86 -2.53 -6.38 9.53
C GLY A 86 -3.43 -6.46 10.76
N ARG A 87 -2.97 -7.09 11.85
CA ARG A 87 -3.70 -7.10 13.13
C ARG A 87 -3.03 -6.17 14.14
N GLN A 88 -3.84 -5.32 14.77
CA GLN A 88 -3.38 -4.43 15.84
C GLN A 88 -2.93 -5.24 17.06
N VAL A 89 -1.74 -4.91 17.58
CA VAL A 89 -1.21 -5.47 18.82
C VAL A 89 -1.78 -4.66 19.98
N TRP A 90 -2.94 -5.06 20.51
CA TRP A 90 -3.69 -4.29 21.51
C TRP A 90 -2.88 -3.78 22.72
N ALA A 91 -1.96 -4.59 23.24
CA ALA A 91 -1.12 -4.20 24.37
C ALA A 91 -0.19 -3.01 24.08
N SER A 92 -0.01 -2.67 22.80
CA SER A 92 0.85 -1.60 22.31
C SER A 92 0.13 -0.30 22.02
N ARG A 93 -1.22 -0.31 21.99
CA ARG A 93 -2.04 0.85 21.68
C ARG A 93 -1.85 1.95 22.73
N LYS A 94 -1.62 3.19 22.29
CA LYS A 94 -1.53 4.37 23.14
C LYS A 94 -2.38 5.50 22.57
N THR A 95 -3.24 6.03 23.43
CA THR A 95 -4.04 7.20 23.11
C THR A 95 -3.46 8.45 23.76
N TYR A 96 -3.36 9.54 23.02
CA TYR A 96 -2.90 10.84 23.48
C TYR A 96 -4.05 11.84 23.42
N SER A 97 -4.09 12.76 24.38
CA SER A 97 -5.07 13.84 24.41
C SER A 97 -4.41 15.11 24.90
N LEU A 98 -4.84 16.25 24.36
CA LEU A 98 -4.50 17.55 24.91
C LEU A 98 -5.38 17.84 26.12
N ALA A 99 -4.82 18.51 27.13
CA ALA A 99 -5.61 19.00 28.24
C ALA A 99 -6.60 20.09 27.74
N GLY A 100 -7.87 19.97 28.13
CA GLY A 100 -8.93 20.93 27.78
C GLY A 100 -9.97 20.37 26.82
N ALA A 101 -11.24 20.70 27.08
CA ALA A 101 -12.36 20.29 26.24
C ALA A 101 -12.28 20.92 24.85
N GLY A 102 -12.54 20.13 23.80
CA GLY A 102 -12.55 20.58 22.41
C GLY A 102 -11.17 20.73 21.76
N SER A 103 -10.10 20.31 22.44
CA SER A 103 -8.77 20.24 21.83
C SER A 103 -8.63 18.99 20.97
N VAL A 104 -8.05 19.12 19.78
CA VAL A 104 -7.80 18.04 18.82
C VAL A 104 -6.30 17.84 18.67
N LEU A 105 -5.86 16.60 18.73
CA LEU A 105 -4.51 16.19 18.34
C LEU A 105 -4.65 15.31 17.09
N ASP A 106 -3.86 15.58 16.05
CA ASP A 106 -3.92 14.85 14.79
C ASP A 106 -2.51 14.48 14.33
N PHE A 107 -2.26 13.18 14.17
CA PHE A 107 -0.98 12.62 13.75
C PHE A 107 -0.96 12.52 12.23
N HIS A 108 0.07 13.08 11.59
CA HIS A 108 0.20 13.15 10.12
C HIS A 108 1.41 12.37 9.61
N SER A 109 2.44 12.22 10.42
CA SER A 109 3.61 11.39 10.10
C SER A 109 3.99 10.54 11.30
N VAL A 110 4.53 9.37 11.03
CA VAL A 110 5.20 8.54 12.02
C VAL A 110 6.46 7.98 11.36
N HIS A 111 7.57 7.96 12.09
CA HIS A 111 8.85 7.45 11.60
C HIS A 111 9.57 6.71 12.72
N GLU A 112 10.12 5.53 12.43
CA GLU A 112 10.93 4.78 13.39
C GLU A 112 12.38 5.27 13.37
N MET A 113 12.86 5.68 14.53
CA MET A 113 14.26 6.06 14.73
C MET A 113 15.17 4.83 14.75
N ALA A 114 16.46 5.02 14.49
CA ALA A 114 17.47 3.96 14.53
C ALA A 114 17.58 3.26 15.90
N ASN A 115 17.14 3.91 16.98
CA ASN A 115 17.10 3.33 18.34
C ASN A 115 15.76 2.66 18.69
N GLY A 116 14.81 2.57 17.75
CA GLY A 116 13.48 1.99 17.91
C GLY A 116 12.43 2.94 18.50
N ASP A 117 12.80 4.17 18.87
CA ASP A 117 11.84 5.20 19.22
C ASP A 117 11.02 5.63 18.00
N LEU A 118 9.91 6.32 18.24
CA LEU A 118 9.04 6.83 17.20
C LEU A 118 9.07 8.35 17.21
N LEU A 119 9.22 8.95 16.04
CA LEU A 119 8.97 10.36 15.79
C LEU A 119 7.57 10.51 15.21
N VAL A 120 6.76 11.35 15.83
CA VAL A 120 5.39 11.63 15.43
C VAL A 120 5.30 13.11 15.09
N GLY A 121 4.93 13.41 13.85
CA GLY A 121 4.61 14.75 13.38
C GLY A 121 3.10 14.91 13.29
N GLY A 122 2.59 16.08 13.66
CA GLY A 122 1.16 16.34 13.61
C GLY A 122 0.78 17.76 13.96
N TYR A 123 -0.51 17.98 14.15
CA TYR A 123 -1.02 19.25 14.65
C TYR A 123 -1.89 19.11 15.88
N ALA A 124 -1.90 20.16 16.68
CA ALA A 124 -2.72 20.36 17.85
C ALA A 124 -3.61 21.58 17.63
N LYS A 125 -4.90 21.47 17.86
CA LYS A 125 -5.84 22.60 17.81
C LYS A 125 -6.56 22.67 19.14
N ALA A 126 -6.29 23.68 19.96
CA ALA A 126 -7.09 23.90 21.17
C ALA A 126 -8.42 24.55 20.79
N SER A 127 -9.43 24.39 21.64
CA SER A 127 -10.75 25.01 21.43
C SER A 127 -10.61 26.53 21.28
N GLY A 128 -11.05 27.07 20.13
CA GLY A 128 -10.96 28.49 19.82
C GLY A 128 -9.55 29.02 19.52
N SER A 129 -8.52 28.17 19.44
CA SER A 129 -7.17 28.57 19.09
C SER A 129 -6.84 28.32 17.62
N SER A 130 -5.70 28.87 17.19
CA SER A 130 -5.03 28.42 15.97
C SER A 130 -4.59 26.96 16.07
N THR A 131 -4.31 26.40 14.90
CA THR A 131 -3.71 25.07 14.77
C THR A 131 -2.21 25.22 14.96
N THR A 132 -1.61 24.42 15.82
CA THR A 132 -0.18 24.44 16.14
C THR A 132 0.44 23.14 15.66
N SER A 133 1.48 23.21 14.82
CA SER A 133 2.28 22.05 14.47
C SER A 133 3.08 21.56 15.67
N PHE A 134 3.29 20.25 15.80
CA PHE A 134 4.15 19.68 16.83
C PHE A 134 4.96 18.50 16.29
N VAL A 135 6.11 18.27 16.92
CA VAL A 135 6.91 17.04 16.78
C VAL A 135 7.02 16.41 18.16
N MET A 136 6.88 15.10 18.22
CA MET A 136 6.93 14.33 19.45
C MET A 136 7.79 13.10 19.27
N ARG A 137 8.70 12.85 20.22
CA ARG A 137 9.44 11.60 20.31
C ARG A 137 8.80 10.70 21.36
N VAL A 138 8.63 9.44 21.00
CA VAL A 138 7.94 8.44 21.80
C VAL A 138 8.84 7.21 21.91
N SER A 139 8.96 6.63 23.09
CA SER A 139 9.67 5.37 23.27
C SER A 139 8.97 4.19 22.55
N PRO A 140 9.60 3.01 22.39
CA PRO A 140 8.98 1.84 21.75
C PRO A 140 7.80 1.27 22.57
N ALA A 141 7.68 1.70 23.83
CA ALA A 141 6.54 1.42 24.70
C ALA A 141 5.37 2.39 24.49
N GLY A 142 5.53 3.38 23.62
CA GLY A 142 4.54 4.42 23.35
C GLY A 142 4.47 5.49 24.45
N LEU A 143 5.52 5.65 25.26
CA LEU A 143 5.58 6.74 26.26
C LEU A 143 6.25 7.98 25.68
N PRO A 144 5.68 9.19 25.85
CA PRO A 144 6.31 10.44 25.42
C PRO A 144 7.67 10.61 26.10
N ILE A 145 8.71 10.88 25.31
CA ILE A 145 10.03 11.28 25.80
C ILE A 145 10.09 12.80 25.86
N TRP A 146 9.73 13.46 24.76
CA TRP A 146 9.51 14.90 24.68
C TRP A 146 8.49 15.21 23.58
N ASN A 147 7.90 16.40 23.65
CA ASN A 147 7.13 17.00 22.57
C ASN A 147 7.45 18.49 22.48
N THR A 148 7.44 19.01 21.27
CA THR A 148 7.77 20.41 20.98
C THR A 148 6.74 20.97 20.02
N GLY A 149 5.99 21.97 20.47
CA GLY A 149 5.14 22.78 19.59
C GLY A 149 6.02 23.74 18.77
N ILE A 150 5.76 23.84 17.46
CA ILE A 150 6.69 24.49 16.53
C ILE A 150 6.21 25.90 16.14
N ALA A 151 4.98 26.06 15.61
CA ALA A 151 4.35 27.36 15.40
C ALA A 151 2.87 27.27 15.03
N TRP A 152 2.28 28.45 14.84
CA TRP A 152 0.99 28.71 14.24
C TRP A 152 0.98 28.22 12.78
N SER A 153 0.25 27.15 12.53
CA SER A 153 0.00 26.60 11.20
C SER A 153 -1.27 27.20 10.58
N VAL A 154 -1.36 27.18 9.25
CA VAL A 154 -2.57 27.59 8.53
C VAL A 154 -3.68 26.58 8.88
N PRO A 155 -4.87 27.02 9.34
CA PRO A 155 -6.00 26.12 9.52
C PRO A 155 -6.34 25.45 8.18
N GLY A 156 -6.24 24.11 8.12
CA GLY A 156 -6.65 23.30 6.96
C GLY A 156 -5.52 22.71 6.11
N ASP A 157 -4.30 23.25 6.20
CA ASP A 157 -3.15 22.82 5.37
C ASP A 157 -1.88 22.49 6.19
N ALA A 158 -2.05 22.24 7.49
CA ALA A 158 -0.94 21.82 8.35
C ALA A 158 -0.45 20.41 7.95
N SER A 159 0.49 20.32 7.01
CA SER A 159 1.39 19.18 6.91
C SER A 159 2.48 19.35 7.96
N VAL A 160 2.71 18.30 8.75
CA VAL A 160 3.92 18.15 9.55
C VAL A 160 4.46 16.77 9.27
N GLU A 161 5.72 16.73 8.90
CA GLU A 161 6.45 15.51 8.67
C GLU A 161 7.79 15.57 9.39
N ALA A 162 8.22 14.46 9.95
CA ALA A 162 9.40 14.39 10.78
C ALA A 162 10.17 13.11 10.49
N ILE A 163 11.47 13.25 10.30
CA ILE A 163 12.41 12.18 10.02
C ILE A 163 13.63 12.31 10.94
N GLU A 164 14.25 11.18 11.28
CA GLU A 164 15.55 11.21 11.95
C GLU A 164 16.65 11.46 10.93
N LEU A 165 17.64 12.29 11.27
CA LEU A 165 18.84 12.39 10.46
C LEU A 165 19.79 11.25 10.85
N SER A 166 20.08 10.36 9.91
CA SER A 166 21.06 9.25 10.03
C SER A 166 22.54 9.65 10.28
N ILE A 167 22.81 10.86 10.76
CA ILE A 167 24.16 11.41 10.98
C ILE A 167 24.46 11.41 12.49
N PRO A 168 25.72 11.30 12.97
CA PRO A 168 26.03 11.16 14.40
C PRO A 168 25.54 12.29 15.33
N SER A 169 24.92 13.35 14.78
CA SER A 169 24.56 14.58 15.46
C SER A 169 23.36 14.47 16.42
N GLN A 170 22.70 13.31 16.54
CA GLN A 170 21.47 13.17 17.34
C GLN A 170 20.46 14.28 17.00
N GLN A 171 20.19 14.49 15.71
CA GLN A 171 19.27 15.53 15.25
C GLN A 171 18.04 14.91 14.60
N VAL A 172 16.90 15.55 14.85
CA VAL A 172 15.62 15.27 14.18
C VAL A 172 15.36 16.43 13.24
N THR A 173 14.91 16.15 12.02
CA THR A 173 14.41 17.17 11.11
C THR A 173 12.91 17.06 11.03
N SER A 174 12.21 18.18 11.12
CA SER A 174 10.82 18.25 10.69
C SER A 174 10.65 19.29 9.59
N ILE A 175 9.63 19.04 8.78
CA ILE A 175 9.04 20.07 7.95
C ILE A 175 7.63 20.35 8.42
N ASP A 176 7.24 21.61 8.39
CA ASP A 176 5.86 21.99 8.60
C ASP A 176 5.41 23.15 7.72
N THR A 177 4.14 23.16 7.36
CA THR A 177 3.55 24.28 6.60
C THR A 177 3.07 25.38 7.55
N VAL A 178 3.70 26.54 7.45
CA VAL A 178 3.37 27.74 8.24
C VAL A 178 2.83 28.86 7.34
N SER A 179 2.02 29.75 7.90
CA SER A 179 1.54 30.95 7.21
C SER A 179 2.44 32.14 7.52
N LEU A 180 3.11 32.72 6.52
CA LEU A 180 3.95 33.91 6.72
C LEU A 180 3.38 35.13 6.00
N GLY A 181 2.15 35.55 6.30
CA GLY A 181 1.49 36.79 5.80
C GLY A 181 1.23 36.87 4.28
N ASN A 182 2.06 36.21 3.48
CA ASN A 182 2.08 36.14 2.03
C ASN A 182 1.79 34.69 1.58
N GLY A 183 0.98 33.95 2.35
CA GLY A 183 0.59 32.56 2.05
C GLY A 183 1.41 31.48 2.75
N PRO A 184 1.13 30.20 2.42
CA PRO A 184 1.78 29.04 3.03
C PRO A 184 3.24 28.92 2.58
N VAL A 185 4.10 28.47 3.49
CA VAL A 185 5.50 28.16 3.21
C VAL A 185 5.94 27.01 4.10
N THR A 186 6.79 26.14 3.59
CA THR A 186 7.42 25.11 4.40
C THR A 186 8.52 25.71 5.23
N ARG A 187 8.47 25.42 6.51
CA ARG A 187 9.56 25.62 7.43
C ARG A 187 10.25 24.28 7.68
N VAL A 188 11.57 24.30 7.65
CA VAL A 188 12.42 23.20 8.10
C VAL A 188 12.88 23.55 9.50
N SER A 189 12.76 22.61 10.43
CA SER A 189 13.23 22.75 11.82
C SER A 189 14.12 21.57 12.17
N HIS A 190 15.29 21.87 12.75
CA HIS A 190 16.17 20.85 13.33
C HIS A 190 16.00 20.85 14.85
N TYR A 191 15.90 19.66 15.43
CA TYR A 191 15.77 19.47 16.87
C TYR A 191 16.91 18.62 17.39
N ASN A 192 17.30 18.87 18.62
CA ASN A 192 18.12 17.94 19.37
C ASN A 192 17.26 16.71 19.71
N ALA A 193 17.65 15.53 19.21
CA ALA A 193 16.89 14.31 19.38
C ALA A 193 16.70 13.93 20.84
N ALA A 194 17.63 14.28 21.75
CA ALA A 194 17.53 13.93 23.16
C ALA A 194 16.57 14.85 23.93
N THR A 195 16.54 16.15 23.62
CA THR A 195 15.80 17.15 24.40
C THR A 195 14.54 17.69 23.72
N GLY A 196 14.42 17.53 22.40
CA GLY A 196 13.37 18.16 21.60
C GLY A 196 13.55 19.66 21.41
N ASN A 197 14.67 20.24 21.88
CA ASN A 197 14.94 21.68 21.69
C ASN A 197 15.22 21.98 20.21
N ILE A 198 14.62 23.05 19.71
CA ILE A 198 14.91 23.57 18.36
C ILE A 198 16.35 24.08 18.34
N VAL A 199 17.15 23.51 17.44
CA VAL A 199 18.54 23.91 17.18
C VAL A 199 18.55 25.08 16.20
N ASP A 200 17.84 24.92 15.09
CA ASP A 200 17.62 25.97 14.10
C ASP A 200 16.30 25.76 13.36
N SER A 201 15.87 26.80 12.63
CA SER A 201 14.74 26.69 11.73
C SER A 201 14.76 27.78 10.66
N PHE A 202 14.33 27.45 9.45
CA PHE A 202 14.27 28.37 8.31
C PHE A 202 13.08 28.04 7.41
N ALA A 203 12.58 29.04 6.70
CA ALA A 203 11.50 28.88 5.72
C ALA A 203 12.07 28.71 4.30
N LEU A 204 11.49 27.80 3.53
CA LEU A 204 11.87 27.52 2.15
C LEU A 204 11.27 28.55 1.21
N ARG A 205 12.14 29.34 0.57
CA ARG A 205 11.75 30.28 -0.47
C ARG A 205 12.60 30.05 -1.71
N ALA A 206 11.99 30.17 -2.88
CA ALA A 206 12.72 30.22 -4.14
C ALA A 206 13.47 31.57 -4.27
N ALA A 207 14.44 31.63 -5.19
CA ALA A 207 15.27 32.82 -5.40
C ALA A 207 14.46 34.08 -5.79
N ASP A 208 13.29 33.89 -6.42
CA ASP A 208 12.35 34.95 -6.78
C ASP A 208 11.43 35.38 -5.63
N GLY A 209 11.61 34.81 -4.43
CA GLY A 209 10.82 35.08 -3.23
C GLY A 209 9.56 34.22 -3.09
N SER A 210 9.23 33.37 -4.06
CA SER A 210 8.10 32.46 -4.00
C SER A 210 8.20 31.52 -2.81
N ASN A 211 7.06 31.17 -2.21
CA ASN A 211 7.05 30.21 -1.11
C ASN A 211 7.17 28.80 -1.68
N ILE A 212 7.95 27.94 -1.06
CA ILE A 212 7.98 26.51 -1.37
C ILE A 212 7.17 25.78 -0.31
N VAL A 213 6.24 24.92 -0.72
CA VAL A 213 5.43 24.08 0.15
C VAL A 213 5.70 22.61 -0.17
N LEU A 214 6.33 21.91 0.76
CA LEU A 214 6.59 20.49 0.74
C LEU A 214 5.43 19.72 1.40
N ASN A 215 5.00 18.67 0.71
CA ASN A 215 3.95 17.77 1.15
C ASN A 215 4.49 16.48 1.74
N ASP A 216 5.69 16.06 1.31
CA ASP A 216 6.33 14.80 1.66
C ASP A 216 7.87 14.98 1.66
N ILE A 217 8.60 14.30 2.55
CA ILE A 217 10.06 14.26 2.60
C ILE A 217 10.60 12.86 2.85
N GLU A 218 11.71 12.53 2.22
CA GLU A 218 12.38 11.24 2.41
C GLU A 218 13.89 11.46 2.51
N GLN A 219 14.56 10.70 3.38
CA GLN A 219 16.01 10.75 3.50
C GLN A 219 16.67 9.71 2.58
N SER A 220 17.65 10.13 1.79
CA SER A 220 18.52 9.20 1.08
C SER A 220 19.34 8.38 2.08
N PRO A 221 19.19 7.03 2.09
CA PRO A 221 19.96 6.18 3.00
C PRO A 221 21.46 6.18 2.66
N LEU A 222 21.84 6.54 1.43
CA LEU A 222 23.24 6.58 0.99
C LEU A 222 23.94 7.89 1.34
N THR A 223 23.27 9.02 1.12
CA THR A 223 23.90 10.35 1.20
C THR A 223 23.52 11.12 2.46
N GLY A 224 22.45 10.70 3.16
CA GLY A 224 21.87 11.45 4.27
C GLY A 224 21.17 12.75 3.86
N GLU A 225 21.13 13.06 2.56
CA GLU A 225 20.39 14.19 2.01
C GLU A 225 18.89 13.94 2.11
N ILE A 226 18.13 15.01 2.33
CA ILE A 226 16.67 14.99 2.38
C ILE A 226 16.14 15.47 1.04
N TYR A 227 15.17 14.76 0.50
CA TYR A 227 14.44 15.14 -0.70
C TYR A 227 12.99 15.44 -0.32
N GLY A 228 12.50 16.60 -0.72
CA GLY A 228 11.12 17.00 -0.46
C GLY A 228 10.33 17.16 -1.75
N ALA A 229 9.16 16.56 -1.83
CA ALA A 229 8.19 16.77 -2.91
C ALA A 229 7.15 17.81 -2.50
N GLY A 230 6.78 18.69 -3.42
CA GLY A 230 5.85 19.76 -3.11
C GLY A 230 5.44 20.60 -4.32
N TYR A 231 5.18 21.87 -4.05
CA TYR A 231 4.89 22.89 -5.05
C TYR A 231 5.40 24.28 -4.64
N ILE A 232 5.63 25.12 -5.63
CA ILE A 232 5.92 26.54 -5.47
C ILE A 232 4.59 27.30 -5.48
N TYR A 233 4.41 28.11 -4.46
CA TYR A 233 3.27 29.01 -4.28
C TYR A 233 3.69 30.45 -4.55
N GLN A 234 3.07 31.05 -5.56
CA GLN A 234 3.23 32.46 -5.89
C GLN A 234 1.90 33.18 -5.62
N PRO A 235 1.85 34.11 -4.65
CA PRO A 235 0.59 34.78 -4.28
C PRO A 235 -0.11 35.52 -5.43
N GLN A 236 0.66 35.87 -6.48
CA GLN A 236 0.19 36.66 -7.62
C GLN A 236 -0.11 35.80 -8.87
N GLN A 237 0.25 34.51 -8.87
CA GLN A 237 -0.03 33.63 -9.99
C GLN A 237 -1.11 32.62 -9.63
N ILE A 238 -2.08 32.47 -10.55
CA ILE A 238 -3.10 31.43 -10.48
C ILE A 238 -2.43 30.14 -10.96
N GLY A 239 -1.69 29.50 -10.08
CA GLY A 239 -1.01 28.27 -10.40
C GLY A 239 -0.11 27.77 -9.28
N ARG A 240 0.03 26.45 -9.23
CA ARG A 240 1.02 25.75 -8.41
C ARG A 240 1.99 25.09 -9.37
N THR A 241 3.28 25.25 -9.11
CA THR A 241 4.34 24.60 -9.90
C THR A 241 4.96 23.51 -9.06
N ALA A 242 4.77 22.25 -9.42
CA ALA A 242 5.32 21.14 -8.67
C ALA A 242 6.84 21.26 -8.57
N CYS A 243 7.41 20.88 -7.42
CA CYS A 243 8.84 20.95 -7.22
C CYS A 243 9.39 19.79 -6.39
N ILE A 244 10.67 19.50 -6.61
CA ILE A 244 11.47 18.64 -5.75
C ILE A 244 12.63 19.47 -5.20
N VAL A 245 12.77 19.48 -3.89
CA VAL A 245 13.84 20.18 -3.16
C VAL A 245 14.84 19.15 -2.66
N ARG A 246 16.13 19.46 -2.79
CA ARG A 246 17.20 18.73 -2.11
C ARG A 246 17.78 19.58 -0.98
N VAL A 247 17.77 19.02 0.22
CA VAL A 247 18.35 19.60 1.43
C VAL A 247 19.50 18.71 1.90
N ASN A 248 20.69 19.27 2.05
CA ASN A 248 21.82 18.62 2.69
C ASN A 248 21.95 19.12 4.14
N PRO A 249 21.52 18.34 5.14
CA PRO A 249 21.52 18.78 6.54
C PRO A 249 22.93 18.93 7.13
N SER A 250 23.97 18.37 6.49
CA SER A 250 25.35 18.51 6.95
C SER A 250 25.95 19.90 6.72
N LEU A 251 25.30 20.73 5.88
CA LEU A 251 25.74 22.09 5.61
C LEU A 251 25.21 23.05 6.69
N PRO A 252 25.90 24.19 6.94
CA PRO A 252 25.40 25.23 7.84
C PRO A 252 24.04 25.78 7.40
N ALA A 253 23.24 26.26 8.36
CA ALA A 253 21.96 26.90 8.09
C ALA A 253 22.08 27.97 6.98
N GLY A 254 21.18 27.90 5.99
CA GLY A 254 21.22 28.74 4.78
C GLY A 254 22.03 28.18 3.61
N GLY A 255 22.96 27.25 3.84
CA GLY A 255 23.67 26.49 2.80
C GLY A 255 23.06 25.11 2.52
N GLN A 256 22.10 24.68 3.33
CA GLN A 256 21.51 23.34 3.25
C GLN A 256 20.70 23.11 1.98
N PHE A 257 20.25 24.16 1.30
CA PHE A 257 19.53 24.02 0.04
C PHE A 257 20.51 23.81 -1.11
N THR A 258 20.60 22.57 -1.61
CA THR A 258 21.58 22.19 -2.64
C THR A 258 20.96 21.89 -3.99
N GLY A 259 19.63 21.93 -4.10
CA GLY A 259 18.95 21.71 -5.38
C GLY A 259 17.48 22.07 -5.35
N LEU A 260 17.02 22.66 -6.46
CA LEU A 260 15.61 22.85 -6.78
C LEU A 260 15.36 22.30 -8.17
N TRP A 261 14.39 21.42 -8.29
CA TRP A 261 13.80 21.11 -9.57
C TRP A 261 12.36 21.57 -9.60
N THR A 262 12.01 22.34 -10.62
CA THR A 262 10.66 22.83 -10.84
C THR A 262 10.08 22.17 -12.07
N TYR A 263 8.86 21.67 -11.93
CA TYR A 263 8.11 21.11 -13.03
C TYR A 263 7.01 22.09 -13.45
N ALA A 264 7.23 22.74 -14.59
CA ALA A 264 6.21 23.51 -15.26
C ALA A 264 5.52 22.61 -16.28
N ASP A 265 4.25 22.26 -16.01
CA ASP A 265 3.42 21.67 -17.06
C ASP A 265 3.05 22.77 -18.04
N VAL A 266 3.47 22.61 -19.29
CA VAL A 266 3.14 23.55 -20.37
C VAL A 266 1.63 23.59 -20.65
N PHE A 267 0.89 22.57 -20.21
CA PHE A 267 -0.55 22.40 -20.44
C PHE A 267 -1.39 22.38 -19.17
N GLY A 268 -0.75 22.28 -18.00
CA GLY A 268 -1.39 22.28 -16.69
C GLY A 268 -1.35 23.66 -16.05
N THR A 269 -2.44 24.07 -15.43
CA THR A 269 -2.44 25.33 -14.64
C THR A 269 -2.00 25.09 -13.20
N GLU A 270 -2.13 23.86 -12.70
CA GLU A 270 -1.67 23.47 -11.38
C GLU A 270 -1.02 22.10 -11.42
N THR A 271 0.22 22.04 -10.98
CA THR A 271 0.93 20.80 -10.71
C THR A 271 1.36 20.76 -9.26
N THR A 272 1.18 19.61 -8.62
CA THR A 272 1.63 19.39 -7.24
C THR A 272 2.22 18.00 -7.10
N PHE A 273 3.39 17.86 -6.46
CA PHE A 273 3.82 16.57 -5.95
C PHE A 273 3.36 16.43 -4.50
N THR A 274 2.76 15.29 -4.17
CA THR A 274 2.20 14.99 -2.85
C THR A 274 2.93 13.87 -2.14
N ALA A 275 3.78 13.11 -2.85
CA ALA A 275 4.59 12.05 -2.29
C ALA A 275 5.96 11.97 -2.95
N VAL A 276 6.96 11.56 -2.17
CA VAL A 276 8.32 11.26 -2.62
C VAL A 276 8.78 9.95 -2.02
N ASP A 277 9.61 9.24 -2.77
CA ASP A 277 10.34 8.08 -2.29
C ASP A 277 11.78 8.13 -2.81
N VAL A 278 12.73 7.69 -2.00
CA VAL A 278 14.16 7.82 -2.29
C VAL A 278 14.84 6.47 -2.08
N GLU A 279 15.36 5.94 -3.17
CA GLU A 279 15.94 4.60 -3.18
C GLU A 279 17.39 4.63 -3.62
N THR A 280 18.16 3.66 -3.13
CA THR A 280 19.54 3.49 -3.57
C THR A 280 19.71 2.13 -4.23
N PHE A 281 20.06 2.14 -5.51
CA PHE A 281 20.35 0.94 -6.27
C PHE A 281 21.72 1.04 -6.93
N GLY A 282 22.59 0.06 -6.65
CA GLY A 282 23.94 0.02 -7.22
C GLY A 282 24.79 1.26 -6.88
N GLY A 283 24.58 1.86 -5.70
CA GLY A 283 25.27 3.09 -5.29
C GLY A 283 24.74 4.38 -5.94
N VAL A 284 23.61 4.31 -6.65
CA VAL A 284 22.95 5.47 -7.25
C VAL A 284 21.65 5.75 -6.51
N THR A 285 21.50 6.98 -6.02
CA THR A 285 20.24 7.48 -5.46
C THR A 285 19.26 7.78 -6.60
N ARG A 286 18.05 7.22 -6.51
CA ARG A 286 16.91 7.51 -7.38
C ARG A 286 15.81 8.13 -6.53
N ILE A 287 15.17 9.15 -7.08
CA ILE A 287 14.04 9.84 -6.45
C ILE A 287 12.81 9.54 -7.30
N TYR A 288 11.73 9.10 -6.68
CA TYR A 288 10.43 8.94 -7.30
C TYR A 288 9.48 9.94 -6.68
N ALA A 289 8.77 10.72 -7.48
CA ALA A 289 7.79 11.67 -6.99
C ALA A 289 6.43 11.43 -7.64
N GLY A 290 5.40 11.34 -6.80
CA GLY A 290 4.01 11.16 -7.17
C GLY A 290 3.23 12.45 -6.99
N GLY A 291 2.40 12.80 -7.96
CA GLY A 291 1.64 14.04 -7.90
C GLY A 291 0.42 14.07 -8.81
N THR A 292 -0.12 15.27 -8.96
CA THR A 292 -1.21 15.57 -9.88
C THR A 292 -0.83 16.70 -10.81
N SER A 293 -1.33 16.62 -12.05
CA SER A 293 -1.46 17.76 -12.95
C SER A 293 -2.94 18.04 -13.19
N VAL A 294 -3.34 19.31 -13.15
CA VAL A 294 -4.68 19.75 -13.50
C VAL A 294 -4.61 20.53 -14.80
N SER A 295 -5.21 19.99 -15.85
CA SER A 295 -5.38 20.71 -17.12
C SER A 295 -6.75 21.40 -17.13
N LEU A 296 -6.76 22.72 -17.35
CA LEU A 296 -8.01 23.48 -17.55
C LEU A 296 -8.47 23.35 -19.01
N GLY A 297 -8.97 22.17 -19.36
CA GLY A 297 -9.79 22.02 -20.56
C GLY A 297 -11.20 22.56 -20.29
N PHE A 298 -11.68 23.56 -21.03
CA PHE A 298 -13.11 23.88 -21.04
C PHE A 298 -13.85 22.75 -21.80
N PRO A 299 -14.88 22.08 -21.25
CA PRO A 299 -15.71 22.47 -20.09
C PRO A 299 -15.40 21.75 -18.76
N SER A 300 -14.39 20.90 -18.67
CA SER A 300 -14.09 20.12 -17.45
C SER A 300 -12.58 20.03 -17.18
N SER A 301 -12.16 20.40 -15.97
CA SER A 301 -10.81 20.15 -15.49
C SER A 301 -10.58 18.65 -15.35
N THR A 302 -9.51 18.13 -15.96
CA THR A 302 -9.05 16.75 -15.74
C THR A 302 -7.91 16.76 -14.73
N THR A 303 -7.98 15.90 -13.72
CA THR A 303 -6.86 15.65 -12.81
C THR A 303 -6.14 14.40 -13.28
N GLU A 304 -4.88 14.54 -13.64
CA GLU A 304 -4.06 13.43 -14.11
C GLU A 304 -3.02 13.08 -13.05
N ALA A 305 -2.90 11.80 -12.73
CA ALA A 305 -1.82 11.33 -11.88
C ALA A 305 -0.48 11.42 -12.61
N ARG A 306 0.56 11.74 -11.87
CA ARG A 306 1.90 11.94 -12.41
C ARG A 306 2.93 11.20 -11.59
N LEU A 307 3.87 10.56 -12.28
CA LEU A 307 5.01 9.89 -11.68
C LEU A 307 6.29 10.33 -12.38
N VAL A 308 7.22 10.85 -11.59
CA VAL A 308 8.53 11.31 -12.08
C VAL A 308 9.61 10.50 -11.41
N ALA A 309 10.63 10.11 -12.17
CA ALA A 309 11.86 9.53 -11.62
C ALA A 309 13.06 10.41 -11.94
N ILE A 310 13.92 10.66 -10.95
CA ILE A 310 15.19 11.39 -11.09
C ILE A 310 16.32 10.45 -10.66
N THR A 311 17.18 10.09 -11.61
CA THR A 311 18.38 9.27 -11.33
C THR A 311 19.64 10.13 -11.17
N ASN A 312 19.70 11.30 -11.81
CA ASN A 312 20.83 12.21 -11.68
C ASN A 312 20.50 13.30 -10.67
N THR A 313 20.68 12.98 -9.39
CA THR A 313 20.42 13.91 -8.29
C THR A 313 21.29 15.16 -8.37
N SER A 314 22.49 15.11 -8.96
CA SER A 314 23.35 16.30 -9.09
C SER A 314 22.72 17.40 -9.93
N THR A 315 22.04 17.02 -11.02
CA THR A 315 21.34 17.94 -11.94
C THR A 315 19.85 18.09 -11.61
N MET A 316 19.31 17.18 -10.80
CA MET A 316 17.87 16.99 -10.57
C MET A 316 17.05 16.82 -11.86
N ALA A 317 17.69 16.36 -12.94
CA ALA A 317 17.01 16.14 -14.22
C ALA A 317 16.19 14.83 -14.18
N PRO A 318 14.90 14.86 -14.56
CA PRO A 318 14.09 13.66 -14.63
C PRO A 318 14.65 12.71 -15.68
N THR A 319 14.76 11.43 -15.30
CA THR A 319 15.10 10.33 -16.20
C THR A 319 13.89 9.95 -17.04
N TRP A 320 12.71 9.97 -16.43
CA TRP A 320 11.44 9.85 -17.10
C TRP A 320 10.36 10.59 -16.33
N ASP A 321 9.33 10.95 -17.06
CA ASP A 321 8.24 11.78 -16.59
C ASP A 321 6.95 11.31 -17.25
N ILE A 322 6.09 10.68 -16.47
CA ILE A 322 4.94 9.93 -16.98
C ILE A 322 3.66 10.51 -16.41
N VAL A 323 2.77 10.85 -17.32
CA VAL A 323 1.41 11.30 -17.04
C VAL A 323 0.47 10.14 -17.30
N TYR A 324 -0.34 9.82 -16.30
CA TYR A 324 -1.37 8.81 -16.40
C TYR A 324 -2.72 9.51 -16.51
N PRO A 325 -3.54 9.19 -17.53
CA PRO A 325 -4.88 9.74 -17.70
C PRO A 325 -5.88 9.08 -16.74
N VAL A 326 -5.53 9.06 -15.45
CA VAL A 326 -6.33 8.52 -14.37
C VAL A 326 -6.55 9.63 -13.35
N ASN A 327 -7.79 9.72 -12.87
CA ASN A 327 -8.21 10.67 -11.85
C ASN A 327 -7.66 10.32 -10.47
N LEU A 328 -6.35 10.10 -10.32
CA LEU A 328 -5.74 9.69 -9.05
C LEU A 328 -4.97 10.86 -8.44
N VAL A 329 -5.37 11.26 -7.24
CA VAL A 329 -4.65 12.20 -6.37
C VAL A 329 -3.82 11.38 -5.39
N PRO A 330 -2.48 11.32 -5.54
CA PRO A 330 -1.66 10.52 -4.66
C PRO A 330 -1.73 11.01 -3.21
N ALA A 331 -1.83 10.07 -2.28
CA ALA A 331 -1.76 10.36 -0.85
C ALA A 331 -0.35 10.79 -0.45
N ARG A 332 -0.20 11.45 0.71
CA ARG A 332 1.11 11.71 1.32
C ARG A 332 1.77 10.38 1.72
N GLY A 333 3.08 10.23 1.55
CA GLY A 333 3.75 8.93 1.64
C GLY A 333 3.13 7.84 0.75
N GLY A 334 2.37 8.24 -0.29
CA GLY A 334 1.63 7.34 -1.17
C GLY A 334 2.47 6.76 -2.30
N VAL A 335 3.77 7.10 -2.38
CA VAL A 335 4.72 6.53 -3.33
C VAL A 335 5.66 5.61 -2.59
N ARG A 336 5.79 4.37 -3.06
CA ARG A 336 6.82 3.44 -2.58
C ARG A 336 7.36 2.61 -3.72
N TRP A 337 8.66 2.43 -3.76
CA TRP A 337 9.34 1.56 -4.69
C TRP A 337 9.70 0.23 -4.02
N ALA A 338 9.53 -0.86 -4.76
CA ALA A 338 9.93 -2.18 -4.33
C ALA A 338 10.92 -2.77 -5.33
N ASN A 339 12.11 -3.11 -4.83
CA ASN A 339 13.20 -3.75 -5.58
C ASN A 339 12.78 -5.04 -6.28
N SER A 340 11.91 -5.80 -5.63
CA SER A 340 11.28 -6.98 -6.19
C SER A 340 10.00 -7.26 -5.41
N THR A 341 8.94 -7.62 -6.13
CA THR A 341 7.75 -8.17 -5.49
C THR A 341 7.69 -9.64 -5.86
N THR A 342 7.81 -10.54 -4.89
CA THR A 342 7.53 -11.96 -5.18
C THR A 342 6.03 -12.20 -5.05
N CYS A 343 5.35 -12.25 -6.20
CA CYS A 343 3.97 -12.68 -6.29
C CYS A 343 3.94 -14.06 -6.95
N ALA A 344 3.37 -15.06 -6.26
CA ALA A 344 3.00 -16.39 -6.77
C ALA A 344 3.95 -17.02 -7.82
N GLY A 345 5.22 -17.26 -7.46
CA GLY A 345 6.14 -18.12 -8.23
C GLY A 345 7.40 -17.46 -8.79
N GLY A 346 7.51 -16.12 -8.81
CA GLY A 346 8.71 -15.46 -9.36
C GLY A 346 9.00 -14.08 -8.78
N ALA A 347 10.27 -13.69 -8.82
CA ALA A 347 10.70 -12.32 -8.57
C ALA A 347 10.25 -11.45 -9.75
N THR A 348 9.30 -10.53 -9.53
CA THR A 348 8.99 -9.54 -10.55
C THR A 348 10.11 -8.51 -10.63
N ALA A 349 10.19 -7.83 -11.78
CA ALA A 349 10.96 -6.61 -11.95
C ALA A 349 10.64 -5.58 -10.84
N PRO A 350 11.52 -4.59 -10.61
CA PRO A 350 11.23 -3.51 -9.68
C PRO A 350 9.92 -2.83 -10.04
N VAL A 351 9.12 -2.47 -9.04
CA VAL A 351 7.83 -1.81 -9.22
C VAL A 351 7.74 -0.56 -8.36
N ILE A 352 6.92 0.38 -8.81
CA ILE A 352 6.57 1.60 -8.09
C ILE A 352 5.07 1.56 -7.82
N TYR A 353 4.72 1.68 -6.55
CA TYR A 353 3.34 1.82 -6.09
C TYR A 353 3.02 3.30 -5.93
N LEU A 354 1.87 3.71 -6.46
CA LEU A 354 1.29 5.03 -6.27
C LEU A 354 -0.13 4.86 -5.74
N ALA A 355 -0.29 5.03 -4.44
CA ALA A 355 -1.56 4.96 -3.74
C ALA A 355 -2.16 6.35 -3.54
N GLY A 356 -3.48 6.45 -3.68
CA GLY A 356 -4.16 7.73 -3.52
C GLY A 356 -5.67 7.62 -3.61
N LYS A 357 -6.30 8.75 -3.91
CA LYS A 357 -7.75 8.89 -3.99
C LYS A 357 -8.18 9.28 -5.39
N ASP A 358 -9.22 8.63 -5.87
CA ASP A 358 -9.92 9.01 -7.09
C ASP A 358 -10.59 10.39 -6.90
N SER A 359 -10.22 11.39 -7.70
CA SER A 359 -10.79 12.75 -7.59
C SER A 359 -12.27 12.80 -8.00
N ALA A 360 -12.72 11.92 -8.90
CA ALA A 360 -14.10 11.87 -9.36
C ALA A 360 -14.98 11.02 -8.42
N GLU A 361 -14.47 9.87 -7.98
CA GLU A 361 -15.27 8.89 -7.23
C GLU A 361 -15.05 8.92 -5.71
N ASN A 362 -14.04 9.63 -5.22
CA ASN A 362 -13.58 9.61 -3.83
C ASN A 362 -13.19 8.22 -3.31
N ARG A 363 -12.69 7.35 -4.20
CA ARG A 363 -12.29 5.98 -3.89
C ARG A 363 -10.78 5.83 -3.78
N ALA A 364 -10.34 4.96 -2.88
CA ALA A 364 -8.96 4.52 -2.81
C ALA A 364 -8.55 3.83 -4.13
N ARG A 365 -7.39 4.19 -4.69
CA ARG A 365 -6.81 3.53 -5.87
C ARG A 365 -5.32 3.33 -5.69
N VAL A 366 -4.79 2.30 -6.36
CA VAL A 366 -3.36 2.01 -6.43
C VAL A 366 -2.99 1.81 -7.89
N LEU A 367 -2.04 2.62 -8.35
CA LEU A 367 -1.34 2.42 -9.61
C LEU A 367 -0.04 1.66 -9.31
N VAL A 368 0.26 0.66 -10.13
CA VAL A 368 1.54 -0.06 -10.12
C VAL A 368 2.22 0.20 -11.45
N ALA A 369 3.41 0.77 -11.39
CA ALA A 369 4.29 0.94 -12.53
C ALA A 369 5.51 0.02 -12.39
N ASP A 370 6.11 -0.40 -13.48
CA ASP A 370 7.41 -1.08 -13.44
C ASP A 370 8.56 -0.07 -13.23
N GLY A 371 9.80 -0.58 -13.14
CA GLY A 371 10.99 0.25 -12.95
C GLY A 371 11.33 1.18 -14.13
N SER A 372 10.70 1.01 -15.29
CA SER A 372 10.77 1.95 -16.42
C SER A 372 9.67 3.03 -16.36
N GLY A 373 8.75 2.89 -15.41
CA GLY A 373 7.58 3.73 -15.26
C GLY A 373 6.44 3.33 -16.19
N ALA A 374 6.55 2.23 -16.96
CA ALA A 374 5.40 1.75 -17.72
C ALA A 374 4.33 1.23 -16.75
N PRO A 375 3.05 1.57 -16.94
CA PRO A 375 1.99 1.01 -16.12
C PRO A 375 1.96 -0.50 -16.34
N SER A 376 2.33 -1.26 -15.31
CA SER A 376 2.18 -2.72 -15.33
C SER A 376 0.75 -3.11 -14.96
N PHE A 377 0.12 -2.32 -14.08
CA PHE A 377 -1.24 -2.57 -13.61
C PHE A 377 -1.89 -1.33 -12.97
N LEU A 378 -3.16 -1.08 -13.27
CA LEU A 378 -3.99 -0.14 -12.51
C LEU A 378 -5.01 -0.93 -11.69
N SER A 379 -4.84 -0.98 -10.37
CA SER A 379 -5.82 -1.58 -9.47
C SER A 379 -6.87 -0.55 -9.10
N GLY A 380 -8.04 -0.63 -9.73
CA GLY A 380 -9.27 -0.03 -9.22
C GLY A 380 -9.86 -0.90 -8.12
N ALA A 381 -9.14 -1.13 -7.02
CA ALA A 381 -9.71 -1.86 -5.89
C ALA A 381 -10.69 -0.94 -5.16
N THR A 382 -11.99 -1.18 -5.35
CA THR A 382 -13.01 -0.72 -4.42
C THR A 382 -12.84 -1.54 -3.15
N PHE A 383 -12.06 -1.01 -2.20
CA PHE A 383 -12.02 -1.55 -0.85
C PHE A 383 -13.35 -1.21 -0.18
N GLY A 384 -14.07 -2.25 0.25
CA GLY A 384 -15.47 -2.16 0.68
C GLY A 384 -16.44 -2.24 -0.51
N GLY A 385 -16.98 -3.43 -0.76
CA GLY A 385 -18.14 -3.56 -1.65
C GLY A 385 -19.34 -2.84 -1.02
N GLY A 386 -19.85 -1.80 -1.69
CA GLY A 386 -21.05 -1.10 -1.25
C GLY A 386 -20.99 0.41 -1.44
N THR A 387 -22.15 1.01 -1.70
CA THR A 387 -22.38 2.42 -1.37
C THR A 387 -22.46 2.51 0.16
N PRO A 388 -21.57 3.30 0.80
CA PRO A 388 -21.21 4.65 0.35
C PRO A 388 -19.74 4.84 -0.09
N PRO A 389 -19.46 5.91 -0.85
CA PRO A 389 -18.31 5.98 -1.77
C PRO A 389 -17.01 6.62 -1.20
N TYR A 390 -16.86 6.79 0.11
CA TYR A 390 -15.72 7.56 0.64
C TYR A 390 -14.68 6.64 1.28
N THR A 391 -13.66 6.33 0.49
CA THR A 391 -12.49 5.56 0.92
C THR A 391 -11.25 6.37 0.60
N THR A 392 -10.43 6.69 1.60
CA THR A 392 -9.23 7.50 1.40
C THR A 392 -7.99 6.75 1.86
N PHE A 393 -6.99 6.62 0.99
CA PHE A 393 -5.64 6.30 1.46
C PHE A 393 -4.97 7.54 2.03
N ALA A 394 -4.26 7.35 3.12
CA ALA A 394 -3.54 8.42 3.80
C ALA A 394 -2.02 8.17 3.85
N GLY A 395 -1.58 6.92 3.77
CA GLY A 395 -0.17 6.56 3.66
C GLY A 395 0.04 5.11 3.22
N MET A 396 1.27 4.78 2.83
CA MET A 396 1.68 3.46 2.39
C MET A 396 3.06 3.11 2.95
N ALA A 397 3.24 1.84 3.31
CA ALA A 397 4.52 1.27 3.72
C ALA A 397 4.72 -0.09 3.03
N LEU A 398 5.95 -0.58 2.97
CA LEU A 398 6.25 -1.92 2.41
C LEU A 398 6.52 -2.91 3.55
N ASP A 399 5.94 -4.11 3.47
CA ASP A 399 6.20 -5.18 4.44
C ASP A 399 7.65 -5.69 4.30
N PRO A 400 8.52 -5.50 5.31
CA PRO A 400 9.95 -5.83 5.20
C PRO A 400 10.20 -7.35 5.15
N LEU A 401 9.24 -8.19 5.55
CA LEU A 401 9.42 -9.64 5.68
C LEU A 401 8.66 -10.47 4.65
N ALA A 402 7.81 -9.84 3.83
CA ALA A 402 6.97 -10.55 2.89
C ALA A 402 6.98 -9.86 1.54
N SER A 403 8.12 -9.99 0.85
CA SER A 403 8.21 -9.71 -0.58
C SER A 403 7.93 -8.25 -0.95
N TYR A 404 8.17 -7.31 -0.02
CA TYR A 404 7.88 -5.89 -0.21
C TYR A 404 6.44 -5.60 -0.65
N ARG A 405 5.48 -6.33 -0.08
CA ARG A 405 4.06 -6.07 -0.36
C ARG A 405 3.64 -4.72 0.24
N PRO A 406 2.93 -3.87 -0.53
CA PRO A 406 2.43 -2.62 0.01
C PRO A 406 1.32 -2.87 1.04
N VAL A 407 1.45 -2.17 2.15
CA VAL A 407 0.45 -2.05 3.21
C VAL A 407 0.04 -0.59 3.27
N MET A 408 -1.25 -0.35 3.14
CA MET A 408 -1.82 0.99 3.06
C MET A 408 -2.75 1.23 4.23
N VAL A 409 -2.81 2.47 4.69
CA VAL A 409 -3.75 2.89 5.73
C VAL A 409 -4.68 3.96 5.22
N GLY A 410 -5.88 3.96 5.77
CA GLY A 410 -6.92 4.86 5.32
C GLY A 410 -8.12 4.94 6.23
N SER A 411 -9.15 5.59 5.71
CA SER A 411 -10.46 5.70 6.34
C SER A 411 -11.56 5.37 5.35
N HIS A 412 -12.57 4.63 5.82
CA HIS A 412 -13.75 4.23 5.07
C HIS A 412 -14.99 4.75 5.78
N ARG A 413 -15.94 5.31 5.03
CA ARG A 413 -17.21 5.78 5.60
C ARG A 413 -18.32 4.75 5.41
N LEU A 414 -18.84 4.21 6.51
CA LEU A 414 -19.84 3.13 6.48
C LEU A 414 -21.22 3.56 5.96
N ASN A 415 -21.63 4.81 6.20
CA ASN A 415 -22.97 5.29 5.85
C ASN A 415 -22.93 6.69 5.21
N ALA A 416 -23.49 6.85 4.00
CA ALA A 416 -23.60 8.17 3.35
C ALA A 416 -24.50 9.12 4.14
N ALA A 417 -25.48 8.57 4.86
CA ALA A 417 -26.45 9.34 5.63
C ALA A 417 -25.95 9.75 7.02
N ALA A 418 -25.04 8.98 7.64
CA ALA A 418 -24.42 9.35 8.91
C ALA A 418 -23.13 10.13 8.60
N ALA A 419 -23.11 11.43 8.89
CA ALA A 419 -21.96 12.30 8.64
C ALA A 419 -20.71 11.95 9.47
N SER A 420 -20.81 10.98 10.37
CA SER A 420 -19.89 10.73 11.47
C SER A 420 -19.67 9.23 11.72
N GLU A 421 -19.44 8.44 10.66
CA GLU A 421 -18.98 7.05 10.87
C GLU A 421 -17.85 6.72 9.89
N TYR A 422 -16.62 7.06 10.32
CA TYR A 422 -15.37 6.72 9.67
C TYR A 422 -14.69 5.56 10.43
N GLN A 423 -14.37 4.51 9.68
CA GLN A 423 -13.60 3.38 10.15
C GLN A 423 -12.21 3.44 9.54
N ALA A 424 -11.21 3.39 10.40
CA ALA A 424 -9.85 3.27 9.95
C ALA A 424 -9.54 1.82 9.58
N TYR A 425 -8.79 1.62 8.51
CA TYR A 425 -8.42 0.30 8.02
C TYR A 425 -6.94 0.25 7.65
N VAL A 426 -6.38 -0.96 7.69
CA VAL A 426 -5.07 -1.31 7.15
C VAL A 426 -5.31 -2.36 6.07
N VAL A 427 -4.96 -2.06 4.82
CA VAL A 427 -5.12 -3.00 3.70
C VAL A 427 -3.76 -3.48 3.24
N ARG A 428 -3.67 -4.79 3.02
CA ARG A 428 -2.58 -5.42 2.28
C ARG A 428 -3.08 -5.84 0.91
N THR A 429 -2.32 -5.58 -0.14
CA THR A 429 -2.67 -6.05 -1.49
C THR A 429 -2.54 -7.58 -1.57
N ALA A 430 -3.53 -8.22 -2.22
CA ALA A 430 -3.43 -9.63 -2.57
C ALA A 430 -2.44 -9.79 -3.74
N CYS A 431 -1.61 -10.83 -3.73
CA CYS A 431 -0.58 -11.05 -4.74
C CYS A 431 -1.06 -11.70 -6.04
N ASP A 432 -2.36 -11.66 -6.34
CA ASP A 432 -2.89 -12.29 -7.54
C ASP A 432 -2.98 -11.26 -8.68
N TRP A 433 -1.82 -10.85 -9.18
CA TRP A 433 -1.66 -9.86 -10.26
C TRP A 433 -1.53 -10.53 -11.64
N THR A 434 -1.89 -11.80 -11.76
CA THR A 434 -1.54 -12.68 -12.88
C THR A 434 -2.35 -12.44 -14.17
N THR A 435 -3.25 -11.45 -14.21
CA THR A 435 -4.02 -11.12 -15.42
C THR A 435 -3.49 -9.87 -16.11
N PRO A 436 -2.75 -9.99 -17.24
CA PRO A 436 -2.30 -8.85 -18.03
C PRO A 436 -3.48 -8.04 -18.59
N CYS A 437 -3.29 -6.72 -18.72
CA CYS A 437 -4.30 -5.70 -19.07
C CYS A 437 -4.88 -5.77 -20.51
N SER A 438 -4.93 -6.93 -21.18
CA SER A 438 -5.46 -7.01 -22.54
C SER A 438 -6.98 -7.22 -22.63
N THR A 439 -7.67 -7.46 -21.50
CA THR A 439 -9.14 -7.44 -21.45
C THR A 439 -9.63 -6.67 -20.23
N PRO A 440 -10.62 -5.76 -20.36
CA PRO A 440 -11.19 -5.04 -19.23
C PRO A 440 -11.86 -6.05 -18.29
N PHE A 441 -11.16 -6.42 -17.22
CA PHE A 441 -11.73 -7.21 -16.14
C PHE A 441 -12.69 -6.32 -15.37
N THR A 442 -13.99 -6.49 -15.60
CA THR A 442 -15.00 -5.96 -14.70
C THR A 442 -15.00 -6.88 -13.48
N ALA A 443 -14.26 -6.52 -12.43
CA ALA A 443 -14.42 -7.13 -11.12
C ALA A 443 -15.82 -6.73 -10.59
N GLY A 444 -16.84 -7.44 -11.05
CA GLY A 444 -18.19 -7.29 -10.56
C GLY A 444 -18.28 -7.84 -9.14
N ALA A 445 -18.05 -6.99 -8.14
CA ALA A 445 -18.68 -7.19 -6.84
C ALA A 445 -20.18 -6.91 -7.02
N ARG A 446 -20.92 -7.91 -7.53
CA ARG A 446 -22.38 -7.89 -7.47
C ARG A 446 -22.79 -8.40 -6.10
N ASP A 447 -23.04 -7.48 -5.19
CA ASP A 447 -23.95 -7.78 -4.08
C ASP A 447 -25.38 -7.70 -4.61
N LEU A 448 -26.02 -8.87 -4.67
CA LEU A 448 -27.46 -8.99 -4.82
C LEU A 448 -28.09 -8.63 -3.46
N VAL A 449 -28.17 -7.35 -3.13
CA VAL A 449 -28.99 -6.89 -2.00
C VAL A 449 -30.45 -6.94 -2.43
N THR A 450 -31.11 -8.07 -2.19
CA THR A 450 -32.56 -8.10 -2.08
C THR A 450 -32.91 -8.67 -0.72
N ALA A 451 -33.43 -7.80 0.14
CA ALA A 451 -34.05 -8.19 1.40
C ALA A 451 -35.25 -9.09 1.08
N PHE A 452 -35.18 -10.36 1.50
CA PHE A 452 -36.34 -11.24 1.47
C PHE A 452 -36.77 -11.56 2.90
N ALA A 453 -38.08 -11.48 3.11
CA ALA A 453 -38.70 -11.92 4.36
C ALA A 453 -38.51 -13.44 4.54
N PRO A 454 -38.37 -13.93 5.77
CA PRO A 454 -38.24 -15.37 6.03
C PRO A 454 -39.46 -16.14 5.51
N GLY A 455 -39.25 -17.12 4.62
CA GLY A 455 -40.27 -18.13 4.29
C GLY A 455 -40.66 -18.31 2.83
N THR A 456 -40.19 -17.47 1.89
CA THR A 456 -40.47 -17.68 0.46
C THR A 456 -39.36 -18.48 -0.21
N PRO A 457 -39.63 -19.69 -0.75
CA PRO A 457 -38.66 -20.41 -1.57
C PRO A 457 -38.43 -19.64 -2.88
N VAL A 458 -37.18 -19.24 -3.13
CA VAL A 458 -36.78 -18.55 -4.35
C VAL A 458 -35.91 -19.51 -5.18
N SER A 459 -36.33 -19.76 -6.43
CA SER A 459 -35.46 -20.38 -7.44
C SER A 459 -34.70 -19.28 -8.17
N VAL A 460 -33.40 -19.18 -7.93
CA VAL A 460 -32.52 -18.27 -8.69
C VAL A 460 -31.82 -19.08 -9.78
N PRO A 461 -32.09 -18.84 -11.07
CA PRO A 461 -31.28 -19.41 -12.12
C PRO A 461 -29.91 -18.73 -12.11
N VAL A 462 -28.85 -19.50 -11.83
CA VAL A 462 -27.47 -19.04 -12.00
C VAL A 462 -27.06 -19.32 -13.44
N GLN A 463 -26.91 -18.28 -14.25
CA GLN A 463 -26.27 -18.40 -15.56
C GLN A 463 -24.75 -18.33 -15.38
N ILE A 464 -24.06 -19.43 -15.68
CA ILE A 464 -22.60 -19.44 -15.85
C ILE A 464 -22.35 -19.42 -17.35
N SER A 465 -21.90 -18.29 -17.88
CA SER A 465 -21.41 -18.19 -19.25
C SER A 465 -19.89 -18.39 -19.23
N SER A 466 -19.42 -19.58 -19.62
CA SER A 466 -18.02 -19.74 -20.03
C SER A 466 -17.88 -19.14 -21.43
N GLY A 467 -17.05 -18.11 -21.56
CA GLY A 467 -16.66 -17.56 -22.87
C GLY A 467 -15.71 -18.52 -23.59
N GLY A 468 -16.22 -19.66 -24.03
CA GLY A 468 -15.55 -20.55 -24.97
C GLY A 468 -16.36 -20.58 -26.27
N VAL A 469 -15.74 -20.25 -27.38
CA VAL A 469 -16.37 -20.32 -28.70
C VAL A 469 -16.69 -21.80 -28.99
N GLY A 470 -17.98 -22.14 -28.94
CA GLY A 470 -18.53 -23.38 -29.50
C GLY A 470 -18.63 -24.55 -28.53
N THR A 471 -19.60 -24.54 -27.60
CA THR A 471 -20.32 -25.76 -27.15
C THR A 471 -21.61 -25.40 -26.41
N VAL A 472 -22.63 -26.25 -26.58
CA VAL A 472 -24.01 -26.06 -26.10
C VAL A 472 -24.08 -26.11 -24.57
N PRO A 473 -24.86 -25.24 -23.89
CA PRO A 473 -24.97 -25.27 -22.44
C PRO A 473 -25.76 -26.51 -21.99
N ALA A 474 -25.11 -27.42 -21.26
CA ALA A 474 -25.81 -28.46 -20.51
C ALA A 474 -26.38 -27.84 -19.21
N ILE A 475 -27.70 -27.78 -19.12
CA ILE A 475 -28.41 -27.40 -17.90
C ILE A 475 -28.48 -28.63 -17.01
N ILE A 476 -27.67 -28.68 -15.94
CA ILE A 476 -27.82 -29.70 -14.89
C ILE A 476 -28.61 -29.09 -13.74
N GLN A 477 -29.85 -29.54 -13.56
CA GLN A 477 -30.70 -29.18 -12.42
C GLN A 477 -30.55 -30.20 -11.30
N TYR A 478 -30.16 -29.77 -10.10
CA TYR A 478 -30.31 -30.56 -8.89
C TYR A 478 -31.33 -29.90 -7.96
N PRO A 479 -32.37 -30.62 -7.51
CA PRO A 479 -33.23 -30.12 -6.44
C PRO A 479 -32.47 -30.20 -5.11
N VAL A 480 -32.08 -29.06 -4.56
CA VAL A 480 -31.49 -28.99 -3.21
C VAL A 480 -32.61 -28.70 -2.21
N ALA A 481 -32.95 -29.68 -1.37
CA ALA A 481 -33.82 -29.48 -0.22
C ALA A 481 -32.99 -28.82 0.90
N VAL A 482 -33.33 -27.57 1.24
CA VAL A 482 -32.59 -26.77 2.22
C VAL A 482 -33.01 -27.18 3.63
N GLY A 483 -32.10 -27.82 4.36
CA GLY A 483 -32.28 -28.20 5.77
C GLY A 483 -30.98 -28.23 6.60
N ILE A 484 -29.91 -27.56 6.16
CA ILE A 484 -28.63 -27.46 6.89
C ILE A 484 -28.04 -26.05 6.65
N PRO A 485 -27.45 -25.35 7.66
CA PRO A 485 -27.10 -23.93 7.56
C PRO A 485 -25.78 -23.63 6.81
N THR A 486 -25.27 -24.51 5.95
CA THR A 486 -24.02 -24.23 5.24
C THR A 486 -24.07 -24.75 3.80
N ILE A 487 -24.15 -23.82 2.85
CA ILE A 487 -23.89 -24.08 1.43
C ILE A 487 -22.39 -23.94 1.23
N SER A 488 -21.67 -25.05 1.11
CA SER A 488 -20.28 -25.05 0.65
C SER A 488 -20.27 -24.94 -0.87
N VAL A 489 -20.03 -23.73 -1.39
CA VAL A 489 -19.69 -23.54 -2.79
C VAL A 489 -18.22 -23.90 -2.96
N SER A 490 -17.93 -25.11 -3.44
CA SER A 490 -16.60 -25.46 -3.94
C SER A 490 -16.35 -24.69 -5.23
N ARG A 491 -15.62 -23.57 -5.11
CA ARG A 491 -15.19 -22.77 -6.26
C ARG A 491 -14.04 -23.50 -6.96
N ALA A 492 -14.12 -23.61 -8.29
CA ALA A 492 -13.00 -24.06 -9.12
C ALA A 492 -11.94 -22.96 -9.13
N THR A 493 -10.84 -23.17 -8.40
CA THR A 493 -9.62 -22.39 -8.53
C THR A 493 -8.98 -22.77 -9.86
N ALA A 494 -8.94 -21.84 -10.82
CA ALA A 494 -7.96 -21.95 -11.89
C ALA A 494 -6.61 -21.61 -11.24
N CYS A 495 -5.87 -22.63 -10.81
CA CYS A 495 -4.44 -22.44 -10.52
C CYS A 495 -3.83 -21.78 -11.75
N ALA A 496 -2.96 -20.77 -11.56
CA ALA A 496 -2.10 -20.33 -12.65
C ALA A 496 -1.46 -21.60 -13.22
N HIS A 497 -1.83 -21.94 -14.45
CA HIS A 497 -1.40 -23.18 -15.07
C HIS A 497 0.11 -23.11 -15.18
N CYS A 498 0.79 -23.85 -14.33
CA CYS A 498 2.21 -24.01 -14.42
C CYS A 498 2.45 -24.77 -15.72
N GLY A 499 2.89 -24.07 -16.77
CA GLY A 499 3.01 -24.63 -18.11
C GLY A 499 3.67 -26.03 -18.18
N PRO A 500 4.71 -26.33 -17.37
CA PRO A 500 5.29 -27.67 -17.33
C PRO A 500 4.55 -28.73 -16.50
N ASP A 501 3.59 -28.36 -15.63
CA ASP A 501 2.75 -29.28 -14.84
C ASP A 501 1.58 -29.78 -15.69
N LEU A 502 1.70 -31.03 -16.13
CA LEU A 502 0.79 -31.69 -17.06
C LEU A 502 0.07 -32.87 -16.40
N THR A 503 0.61 -33.44 -15.33
CA THR A 503 0.02 -34.61 -14.68
C THR A 503 0.50 -34.85 -13.24
N GLY A 504 -0.37 -35.37 -12.39
CA GLY A 504 0.03 -35.98 -11.11
C GLY A 504 0.53 -37.43 -11.21
N SER A 505 0.52 -38.07 -12.39
CA SER A 505 1.09 -39.42 -12.58
C SER A 505 1.37 -39.75 -14.06
N ALA A 506 2.56 -40.26 -14.38
CA ALA A 506 2.93 -40.61 -15.76
C ALA A 506 2.36 -41.95 -16.26
N ILE A 507 1.69 -42.75 -15.41
CA ILE A 507 1.27 -44.11 -15.75
C ILE A 507 -0.17 -44.12 -16.28
N PRO A 508 -0.44 -44.51 -17.54
CA PRO A 508 -1.79 -44.57 -18.06
C PRO A 508 -2.71 -45.46 -17.19
N GLY A 509 -3.84 -44.90 -16.76
CA GLY A 509 -4.84 -45.60 -15.95
C GLY A 509 -4.69 -45.45 -14.43
N THR A 510 -3.65 -44.77 -13.94
CA THR A 510 -3.57 -44.37 -12.53
C THR A 510 -4.35 -43.07 -12.28
N PRO A 511 -4.86 -42.83 -11.04
CA PRO A 511 -5.43 -41.55 -10.67
C PRO A 511 -4.42 -40.42 -10.86
N GLY A 512 -4.81 -39.33 -11.52
CA GLY A 512 -3.94 -38.18 -11.80
C GLY A 512 -3.30 -38.16 -13.19
N TYR A 513 -3.42 -39.25 -13.98
CA TYR A 513 -2.91 -39.29 -15.36
C TYR A 513 -3.58 -38.24 -16.26
N GLY A 514 -2.78 -37.33 -16.83
CA GLY A 514 -3.22 -36.21 -17.65
C GLY A 514 -3.96 -35.10 -16.89
N VAL A 515 -3.83 -35.05 -15.57
CA VAL A 515 -4.43 -34.01 -14.71
C VAL A 515 -3.33 -33.31 -13.93
N PRO A 516 -3.03 -32.03 -14.22
CA PRO A 516 -2.06 -31.23 -13.47
C PRO A 516 -2.35 -31.23 -11.96
N ASP A 517 -1.31 -31.32 -11.13
CA ASP A 517 -1.44 -31.41 -9.67
C ASP A 517 -0.83 -30.24 -8.88
N GLY A 518 -0.26 -29.27 -9.59
CA GLY A 518 0.41 -28.10 -9.07
C GLY A 518 1.91 -28.29 -8.79
N VAL A 519 2.49 -29.44 -9.14
CA VAL A 519 3.90 -29.76 -8.86
C VAL A 519 4.59 -30.29 -10.11
N VAL A 520 5.60 -29.57 -10.60
CA VAL A 520 6.47 -30.07 -11.68
C VAL A 520 7.39 -31.15 -11.13
N SER A 521 7.26 -32.35 -11.68
CA SER A 521 7.92 -33.56 -11.22
C SER A 521 8.37 -34.44 -12.38
N ASN A 522 9.03 -35.56 -12.08
CA ASN A 522 9.38 -36.53 -13.12
C ASN A 522 8.13 -37.11 -13.83
N ASP A 523 6.97 -37.12 -13.17
CA ASP A 523 5.74 -37.62 -13.77
C ASP A 523 5.28 -36.73 -14.95
N ASP A 524 5.42 -35.41 -14.84
CA ASP A 524 5.13 -34.46 -15.92
C ASP A 524 6.05 -34.67 -17.12
N PHE A 525 7.34 -34.86 -16.86
CA PHE A 525 8.32 -35.10 -17.91
C PHE A 525 8.02 -36.37 -18.70
N PHE A 526 7.73 -37.48 -18.00
CA PHE A 526 7.41 -38.74 -18.66
C PHE A 526 6.06 -38.70 -19.37
N PHE A 527 5.08 -37.98 -18.83
CA PHE A 527 3.82 -37.74 -19.51
C PHE A 527 4.00 -36.92 -20.78
N TYR A 528 4.72 -35.79 -20.71
CA TYR A 528 5.07 -34.99 -21.89
C TYR A 528 5.76 -35.83 -22.96
N LEU A 529 6.77 -36.63 -22.57
CA LEU A 529 7.50 -37.49 -23.50
C LEU A 529 6.58 -38.52 -24.19
N ALA A 530 5.61 -39.08 -23.45
CA ALA A 530 4.61 -39.98 -24.02
C ALA A 530 3.67 -39.26 -25.00
N GLN A 531 3.22 -38.03 -24.67
CA GLN A 531 2.37 -37.21 -25.55
C GLN A 531 3.12 -36.75 -26.81
N PHE A 532 4.38 -36.37 -26.66
CA PHE A 532 5.28 -36.00 -27.76
C PHE A 532 5.47 -37.16 -28.73
N ALA A 533 5.80 -38.36 -28.21
CA ALA A 533 5.96 -39.56 -29.02
C ALA A 533 4.65 -40.02 -29.68
N ALA A 534 3.50 -39.74 -29.07
CA ALA A 534 2.18 -40.02 -29.61
C ALA A 534 1.71 -38.98 -30.66
N GLY A 535 2.44 -37.87 -30.85
CA GLY A 535 2.05 -36.79 -31.76
C GLY A 535 0.83 -36.00 -31.30
N ASN A 536 0.59 -35.91 -29.99
CA ASN A 536 -0.56 -35.18 -29.44
C ASN A 536 -0.32 -33.67 -29.43
N GLN A 537 -0.73 -32.99 -30.52
CA GLN A 537 -0.54 -31.55 -30.70
C GLN A 537 -1.20 -30.71 -29.61
N GLY A 538 -2.30 -31.18 -29.01
CA GLY A 538 -2.98 -30.43 -27.94
C GLY A 538 -2.16 -30.31 -26.65
N VAL A 539 -1.10 -31.10 -26.49
CA VAL A 539 -0.24 -31.09 -25.30
C VAL A 539 1.22 -30.81 -25.63
N ALA A 540 1.72 -31.34 -26.76
CA ALA A 540 3.14 -31.33 -27.07
C ALA A 540 3.60 -30.22 -28.01
N ASP A 541 2.70 -29.48 -28.67
CA ASP A 541 3.01 -28.30 -29.47
C ASP A 541 2.98 -27.07 -28.57
N LEU A 542 4.17 -26.60 -28.19
CA LEU A 542 4.37 -25.56 -27.18
C LEU A 542 5.05 -24.32 -27.76
N THR A 543 5.75 -24.44 -28.89
CA THR A 543 6.51 -23.31 -29.44
C THR A 543 6.74 -23.41 -30.94
N THR A 544 6.98 -22.26 -31.56
CA THR A 544 7.50 -22.19 -32.92
C THR A 544 9.03 -22.31 -32.93
N THR A 545 9.69 -21.81 -31.88
CA THR A 545 11.14 -21.90 -31.67
C THR A 545 11.49 -22.01 -30.19
N ALA A 546 12.53 -22.78 -29.87
CA ALA A 546 13.07 -22.97 -28.54
C ALA A 546 14.11 -21.91 -28.15
N ILE A 547 14.40 -20.92 -29.01
CA ILE A 547 15.43 -19.90 -28.75
C ILE A 547 14.78 -18.68 -28.06
N PRO A 548 15.10 -18.38 -26.79
CA PRO A 548 14.55 -17.22 -26.10
C PRO A 548 14.86 -15.91 -26.82
N GLY A 549 13.83 -15.07 -27.00
CA GLY A 549 13.94 -13.77 -27.65
C GLY A 549 13.74 -13.78 -29.17
N GLN A 550 13.57 -14.94 -29.80
CA GLN A 550 13.11 -15.01 -31.19
C GLN A 550 11.57 -14.93 -31.28
N PRO A 551 11.01 -14.34 -32.35
CA PRO A 551 9.56 -14.37 -32.60
C PRO A 551 9.04 -15.81 -32.63
N GLY A 552 7.94 -16.07 -31.91
CA GLY A 552 7.34 -17.40 -31.80
C GLY A 552 7.87 -18.27 -30.64
N TYR A 553 8.74 -17.73 -29.77
CA TYR A 553 9.14 -18.42 -28.54
C TYR A 553 7.97 -18.50 -27.54
N GLY A 554 7.55 -19.73 -27.21
CA GLY A 554 6.37 -20.03 -26.38
C GLY A 554 5.04 -19.94 -27.11
N GLU A 555 5.03 -19.91 -28.45
CA GLU A 555 3.82 -19.84 -29.27
C GLU A 555 3.67 -21.11 -30.13
N PRO A 556 2.68 -21.99 -29.84
CA PRO A 556 2.42 -23.21 -30.64
C PRO A 556 2.14 -22.92 -32.12
N ASN A 557 2.59 -23.80 -33.03
CA ASN A 557 2.50 -23.59 -34.49
C ASN A 557 1.80 -24.71 -35.28
N GLY A 558 1.24 -25.70 -34.59
CA GLY A 558 0.60 -26.88 -35.16
C GLY A 558 1.57 -28.00 -35.55
N VAL A 559 2.86 -27.91 -35.23
CA VAL A 559 3.90 -28.86 -35.65
C VAL A 559 4.80 -29.27 -34.47
N ILE A 560 4.55 -30.47 -33.93
CA ILE A 560 5.43 -31.07 -32.93
C ILE A 560 6.78 -31.42 -33.56
N ASN A 561 7.86 -30.82 -33.07
CA ASN A 561 9.22 -31.08 -33.50
C ASN A 561 10.23 -30.89 -32.35
N ASN A 562 11.53 -30.87 -32.66
CA ASN A 562 12.57 -30.76 -31.62
C ASN A 562 12.52 -29.43 -30.84
N GLU A 563 12.00 -28.36 -31.43
CA GLU A 563 11.85 -27.06 -30.76
C GLU A 563 10.89 -27.16 -29.56
N ASP A 564 9.77 -27.87 -29.69
CA ASP A 564 8.83 -28.08 -28.57
C ASP A 564 9.48 -28.82 -27.40
N PHE A 565 10.25 -29.86 -27.72
CA PHE A 565 10.94 -30.65 -26.71
C PHE A 565 11.97 -29.80 -25.95
N PHE A 566 12.76 -28.98 -26.65
CA PHE A 566 13.75 -28.10 -26.01
C PHE A 566 13.09 -26.95 -25.22
N TYR A 567 11.99 -26.41 -25.71
CA TYR A 567 11.20 -25.42 -24.98
C TYR A 567 10.61 -26.03 -23.70
N TYR A 568 10.03 -27.23 -23.78
CA TYR A 568 9.51 -27.96 -22.62
C TYR A 568 10.60 -28.16 -21.56
N LEU A 569 11.81 -28.60 -21.95
CA LEU A 569 12.92 -28.75 -21.01
C LEU A 569 13.28 -27.43 -20.31
N THR A 570 13.20 -26.31 -21.03
CA THR A 570 13.46 -24.98 -20.48
C THR A 570 12.43 -24.63 -19.41
N ILE A 571 11.14 -24.74 -19.71
CA ILE A 571 10.07 -24.44 -18.74
C ILE A 571 10.03 -25.46 -17.59
N PHE A 572 10.28 -26.75 -17.86
CA PHE A 572 10.39 -27.80 -16.85
C PHE A 572 11.50 -27.50 -15.83
N SER A 573 12.66 -27.05 -16.31
CA SER A 573 13.77 -26.68 -15.43
C SER A 573 13.52 -25.41 -14.63
N ALA A 574 12.64 -24.53 -15.10
CA ALA A 574 12.22 -23.33 -14.38
C ALA A 574 11.24 -23.67 -13.23
N GLY A 575 10.50 -24.78 -13.34
CA GLY A 575 9.51 -25.22 -12.37
C GLY A 575 8.21 -24.40 -12.43
N CYS A 576 7.47 -24.45 -11.34
CA CYS A 576 6.43 -23.47 -10.97
C CYS A 576 7.04 -22.48 -9.96
#